data_AF-A0A9D7D3A6-F1
#
_entry.id   AF-A0A9D7D3A6-F1
#
_cell.length_a   1.000
_cell.length_b   1.000
_cell.length_c   1.000
_cell.angle_alpha   90.00
_cell.angle_beta   90.00
_cell.angle_gamma   90.00
#
_symmetry.space_group_name_H-M   'P 1'
#
loop_
_entity.id
_entity.type
_entity.pdbx_description
1 polymer ?
#
loop_
_entity_poly.entity_id
_entity_poly.type
_entity_poly.pdbx_seq_one_letter_code
_entity_poly.pdbx_strand_id
1 'polypeptide(L)'
;MKIIGATTTYVGSEIPGFNGQRVRIFGVMRGALRPDVNVDADDYFLTDDEVLARLGGVTRLDRLDVAHLRADGSASFVHCDPRAIDLECFADLKD
;
A
#
# COMPACT_ATOMS: atom_id res chain seq x y z
N MET A 1 -4.63 13.68 -3.66
CA MET A 1 -5.40 12.42 -3.49
C MET A 1 -5.15 11.94 -2.08
N LYS A 2 -6.18 11.47 -1.35
CA LYS A 2 -5.98 10.84 -0.03
C LYS A 2 -5.62 9.38 -0.25
N ILE A 3 -4.42 8.96 0.15
CA ILE A 3 -3.92 7.59 0.03
C ILE A 3 -4.12 6.87 1.36
N ILE A 4 -3.69 7.48 2.46
CA ILE A 4 -3.82 6.87 3.78
C ILE A 4 -5.31 6.85 4.18
N GLY A 5 -5.80 5.65 4.51
CA GLY A 5 -7.21 5.38 4.78
C GLY A 5 -8.06 5.14 3.53
N ALA A 6 -7.50 5.28 2.32
CA ALA A 6 -8.23 4.96 1.10
C ALA A 6 -8.56 3.47 1.02
N THR A 7 -9.70 3.17 0.39
CA THR A 7 -10.11 1.80 0.11
C THR A 7 -9.95 1.53 -1.38
N THR A 8 -9.31 0.42 -1.72
CA THR A 8 -9.02 -0.01 -3.09
C THR A 8 -9.25 -1.51 -3.23
N THR A 9 -9.21 -2.02 -4.45
CA THR A 9 -9.24 -3.46 -4.74
C THR A 9 -7.81 -3.98 -4.87
N TYR A 10 -7.51 -5.12 -4.25
CA TYR A 10 -6.28 -5.85 -4.54
C TYR A 10 -6.45 -6.63 -5.86
N VAL A 11 -5.57 -6.38 -6.82
CA VAL A 11 -5.59 -6.95 -8.18
C VAL A 11 -4.35 -7.79 -8.49
N GLY A 12 -3.44 -7.93 -7.52
CA GLY A 12 -2.23 -8.72 -7.65
C GLY A 12 -2.45 -10.23 -7.56
N SER A 13 -1.33 -10.95 -7.64
CA SER A 13 -1.26 -12.40 -7.48
C SER A 13 -0.24 -12.85 -6.42
N GLU A 14 0.45 -11.92 -5.75
CA GLU A 14 1.48 -12.25 -4.76
C GLU A 14 0.89 -12.78 -3.44
N ILE A 15 -0.36 -12.40 -3.11
CA ILE A 15 -1.07 -12.83 -1.90
C ILE A 15 -2.23 -13.76 -2.31
N PRO A 16 -2.10 -15.08 -2.08
CA PRO A 16 -3.14 -16.04 -2.43
C PRO A 16 -4.49 -15.70 -1.78
N GLY A 17 -5.56 -15.74 -2.56
CA GLY A 17 -6.93 -15.51 -2.10
C GLY A 17 -7.33 -14.03 -1.93
N PHE A 18 -6.42 -13.09 -2.16
CA PHE A 18 -6.73 -11.66 -2.04
C PHE A 18 -7.19 -11.01 -3.35
N ASN A 19 -6.98 -11.64 -4.51
CA ASN A 19 -7.41 -11.08 -5.79
C ASN A 19 -8.92 -10.78 -5.80
N GLY A 20 -9.27 -9.52 -6.11
CA GLY A 20 -10.64 -9.01 -6.07
C GLY A 20 -11.14 -8.58 -4.69
N GLN A 21 -10.37 -8.77 -3.62
CA GLN A 21 -10.76 -8.35 -2.27
C GLN A 21 -10.57 -6.85 -2.07
N ARG A 22 -11.45 -6.22 -1.29
CA ARG A 22 -11.32 -4.82 -0.90
C ARG A 22 -10.34 -4.68 0.25
N VAL A 23 -9.40 -3.76 0.16
CA VAL A 23 -8.42 -3.48 1.20
C VAL A 23 -8.44 -1.99 1.56
N ARG A 24 -8.05 -1.66 2.79
CA ARG A 24 -7.77 -0.29 3.21
C ARG A 24 -6.27 -0.10 3.40
N ILE A 25 -5.74 1.02 2.90
CA ILE A 25 -4.34 1.41 3.03
C ILE A 25 -4.15 2.12 4.38
N PHE A 26 -3.14 1.72 5.13
CA PHE A 26 -2.77 2.30 6.42
C PHE A 26 -1.41 2.99 6.42
N GLY A 27 -0.51 2.57 5.52
CA GLY A 27 0.81 3.16 5.40
C GLY A 27 1.49 2.85 4.08
N VAL A 28 2.58 3.57 3.81
CA VAL A 28 3.48 3.36 2.68
C VAL A 28 4.85 2.97 3.22
N MET A 29 5.40 1.86 2.74
CA MET A 29 6.79 1.44 2.96
C MET A 29 7.62 1.87 1.75
N ARG A 30 8.33 2.99 1.92
CA ARG A 30 9.06 3.69 0.87
C ARG A 30 10.23 2.88 0.33
N GLY A 31 10.23 2.61 -0.97
CA GLY A 31 11.31 1.88 -1.64
C GLY A 31 11.48 0.44 -1.16
N ALA A 32 10.49 -0.17 -0.50
CA ALA A 32 10.56 -1.50 0.11
C ALA A 32 10.88 -2.65 -0.86
N LEU A 33 10.76 -2.42 -2.18
CA LEU A 33 11.17 -3.39 -3.20
C LEU A 33 12.66 -3.27 -3.59
N ARG A 34 13.37 -2.25 -3.10
CA ARG A 34 14.79 -2.06 -3.36
C ARG A 34 15.64 -2.87 -2.37
N PRO A 35 16.72 -3.54 -2.83
CA PRO A 35 17.59 -4.30 -1.94
C PRO A 35 18.45 -3.42 -1.02
N ASP A 36 18.61 -2.14 -1.35
CA ASP A 36 19.45 -1.16 -0.64
C ASP A 36 18.65 -0.23 0.28
N VAL A 37 17.36 -0.50 0.50
CA VAL A 37 16.50 0.36 1.33
C VAL A 37 16.92 0.33 2.80
N ASN A 38 16.99 1.49 3.42
CA ASN A 38 17.15 1.60 4.87
C ASN A 38 15.77 1.56 5.54
N VAL A 39 15.40 0.41 6.10
CA VAL A 39 14.10 0.22 6.77
C VAL A 39 14.00 0.95 8.11
N ASP A 40 15.12 1.36 8.68
CA ASP A 40 15.19 2.10 9.95
C ASP A 40 15.18 3.63 9.72
N ALA A 41 15.06 4.10 8.47
CA ALA A 41 14.98 5.53 8.18
C ALA A 41 13.65 6.11 8.68
N ASP A 42 13.69 7.34 9.22
CA ASP A 42 12.51 8.04 9.74
C ASP A 42 11.41 8.25 8.69
N ASP A 43 11.79 8.28 7.40
CA ASP A 43 10.88 8.46 6.27
C ASP A 43 10.55 7.14 5.54
N TYR A 44 10.92 5.99 6.10
CA TYR A 44 10.62 4.69 5.51
C TYR A 44 9.12 4.33 5.56
N PHE A 45 8.49 4.44 6.75
CA PHE A 45 7.08 4.11 6.95
C PHE A 45 6.23 5.36 7.14
N LEU A 46 5.42 5.68 6.13
CA LEU A 46 4.62 6.91 6.11
C LEU A 46 3.14 6.61 6.33
N THR A 47 2.54 7.30 7.30
CA THR A 47 1.10 7.25 7.62
C THR A 47 0.41 8.60 7.45
N ASP A 48 1.10 9.56 6.83
CA ASP A 48 0.62 10.91 6.59
C ASP A 48 0.69 11.27 5.09
N ASP A 49 -0.45 11.70 4.54
CA ASP A 49 -0.58 12.04 3.12
C ASP A 49 0.21 13.30 2.72
N GLU A 50 0.37 14.28 3.62
CA GLU A 50 1.13 15.50 3.32
C GLU A 50 2.62 15.21 3.23
N VAL A 51 3.15 14.41 4.16
CA VAL A 51 4.55 13.96 4.13
C VAL A 51 4.80 13.11 2.89
N LEU A 52 3.91 12.16 2.60
CA LEU A 52 3.98 11.34 1.40
C LEU A 52 3.99 12.17 0.11
N ALA A 53 3.13 13.19 0.02
CA ALA A 53 3.08 14.10 -1.12
C ALA A 53 4.39 14.90 -1.28
N ARG A 54 4.97 15.40 -0.18
CA ARG A 54 6.26 16.11 -0.20
C ARG A 54 7.42 15.21 -0.68
N LEU A 55 7.32 13.91 -0.43
CA LEU A 55 8.30 12.91 -0.85
C LEU A 55 8.01 12.32 -2.25
N GLY A 56 7.07 12.90 -3.00
CA GLY A 56 6.80 12.52 -4.39
C GLY A 56 5.72 11.46 -4.58
N GLY A 57 4.95 11.12 -3.55
CA GLY A 57 3.84 10.17 -3.64
C GLY A 57 4.26 8.71 -3.73
N VAL A 58 3.30 7.81 -3.88
CA VAL A 58 3.55 6.36 -4.00
C VAL A 58 4.19 6.05 -5.36
N THR A 59 5.17 5.15 -5.34
CA THR A 59 5.90 4.68 -6.52
C THR A 59 5.77 3.17 -6.69
N ARG A 60 6.08 2.66 -7.89
CA ARG A 60 6.15 1.21 -8.18
C ARG A 60 7.16 0.44 -7.31
N LEU A 61 8.07 1.13 -6.61
CA LEU A 61 9.08 0.53 -5.73
C LEU A 61 8.61 0.43 -4.27
N ASP A 62 7.43 0.98 -3.95
CA ASP A 62 6.88 0.94 -2.61
C ASP A 62 6.04 -0.33 -2.38
N ARG A 63 5.97 -0.75 -1.12
CA ARG A 63 4.90 -1.63 -0.62
C ARG A 63 3.92 -0.80 0.20
N LEU A 64 2.67 -1.22 0.28
CA LEU A 64 1.66 -0.56 1.11
C LEU A 64 1.29 -1.48 2.25
N ASP A 65 1.18 -0.93 3.45
CA ASP A 65 0.55 -1.62 4.57
C ASP A 65 -0.97 -1.58 4.37
N VAL A 66 -1.60 -2.73 4.18
CA VAL A 66 -3.06 -2.83 3.92
C VAL A 66 -3.73 -3.89 4.78
N ALA A 67 -5.01 -3.69 5.06
CA ALA A 67 -5.85 -4.73 5.66
C ALA A 67 -7.11 -5.00 4.82
N HIS A 68 -7.50 -6.27 4.71
CA HIS A 68 -8.76 -6.68 4.09
C HIS A 68 -9.96 -6.04 4.81
N LEU A 69 -10.91 -5.51 4.05
CA LEU A 69 -12.19 -5.04 4.57
C LEU A 69 -13.23 -6.15 4.55
N ARG A 70 -13.78 -6.47 5.72
CA ARG A 70 -14.89 -7.40 5.85
C ARG A 70 -16.18 -6.81 5.27
N ALA A 71 -17.19 -7.66 5.09
CA ALA A 71 -18.50 -7.25 4.57
C ALA A 71 -19.18 -6.15 5.40
N ASP A 72 -18.89 -6.06 6.70
CA ASP A 72 -19.38 -5.01 7.60
C ASP A 72 -18.60 -3.67 7.49
N GLY A 73 -17.59 -3.60 6.62
CA GLY A 73 -16.74 -2.44 6.42
C GLY A 73 -15.60 -2.30 7.43
N SER A 74 -15.47 -3.22 8.39
CA SER A 74 -14.35 -3.25 9.34
C SER A 74 -13.07 -3.76 8.68
N ALA A 75 -11.93 -3.23 9.11
CA ALA A 75 -10.62 -3.73 8.68
C ALA A 75 -10.23 -4.98 9.47
N SER A 76 -9.59 -5.93 8.80
CA SER A 76 -8.91 -7.06 9.41
C SER A 76 -7.85 -6.58 10.41
N PHE A 77 -7.61 -7.36 11.47
CA PHE A 77 -6.45 -7.15 12.33
C PHE A 77 -5.14 -7.57 11.64
N VAL A 78 -5.23 -8.54 10.72
CA VAL A 78 -4.10 -9.01 9.94
C VAL A 78 -3.90 -8.08 8.76
N HIS A 79 -2.73 -7.46 8.72
CA HIS A 79 -2.25 -6.64 7.62
C HIS A 79 -1.36 -7.46 6.69
N CYS A 80 -1.21 -6.98 5.47
CA CYS A 80 -0.27 -7.50 4.49
C CYS A 80 0.32 -6.35 3.67
N ASP A 81 1.46 -6.62 3.03
CA ASP A 81 2.31 -5.57 2.48
C ASP A 81 2.42 -5.68 0.94
N PRO A 82 1.33 -5.57 0.18
CA PRO A 82 1.39 -5.76 -1.25
C PRO A 82 2.23 -4.68 -1.94
N ARG A 83 2.74 -5.00 -3.13
CA ARG A 83 3.34 -4.03 -4.05
C ARG A 83 2.31 -2.97 -4.40
N ALA A 84 2.75 -1.72 -4.59
CA ALA A 84 1.87 -0.64 -5.03
C ALA A 84 1.05 -1.01 -6.28
N ILE A 85 1.72 -1.57 -7.28
CA ILE A 85 1.09 -1.99 -8.54
C ILE A 85 0.04 -3.11 -8.39
N ASP A 86 -0.02 -3.79 -7.25
CA ASP A 86 -1.02 -4.81 -6.98
C ASP A 86 -2.31 -4.24 -6.38
N LEU A 87 -2.39 -2.91 -6.20
CA LEU A 87 -3.59 -2.18 -5.81
C LEU A 87 -4.16 -1.41 -7.00
N GLU A 88 -5.48 -1.53 -7.22
CA GLU A 88 -6.18 -0.93 -8.36
C GLU A 88 -5.95 0.60 -8.49
N CYS A 89 -5.91 1.33 -7.38
CA CYS A 89 -5.66 2.78 -7.36
C CYS A 89 -4.24 3.20 -7.78
N PHE A 90 -3.33 2.25 -7.97
CA PHE A 90 -1.96 2.45 -8.44
C PHE A 90 -1.62 1.54 -9.63
N ALA A 91 -2.64 1.01 -10.31
CA ALA A 91 -2.44 0.13 -11.46
C ALA A 91 -1.74 0.84 -12.63
N ASP A 92 -1.83 2.16 -12.69
CA ASP A 92 -1.14 3.06 -13.62
C ASP A 92 0.36 3.20 -13.37
N LEU A 93 0.88 2.69 -12.24
CA LEU A 93 2.32 2.61 -11.97
C LEU A 93 2.97 1.36 -12.61
N LYS A 94 2.18 0.50 -13.27
CA LYS A 94 2.69 -0.56 -14.15
C LYS A 94 3.14 0.11 -15.44
N ASP A 95 4.39 -0.15 -15.84
CA ASP A 95 4.99 0.37 -17.08
C ASP A 95 4.07 0.26 -18.30
#